data_AF-A0A6A9QQK0-F1
#
_entry.id   AF-A0A6A9QQK0-F1
#
_cell.length_a   1.000
_cell.length_b   1.000
_cell.length_c   1.000
_cell.angle_alpha   90.00
_cell.angle_beta   90.00
_cell.angle_gamma   90.00
#
_symmetry.space_group_name_H-M   'P 1'
#
loop_
_entity.id
_entity.type
_entity.pdbx_description
1 polymer ?
#
loop_
_entity_poly.entity_id
_entity_poly.type
_entity_poly.pdbx_seq_one_letter_code
_entity_poly.pdbx_strand_id
1 'polypeptide(L)' 'MENFKVKLSSGREVEVNEETVTILNEYVRTQITLEDLTRKLGLASWEEAYELVKQVPAWVMWTPIPIYKRTS' A
#
# COMPACT_ATOMS: atom_id res chain seq x y z
N MET A 1 -5.92 14.37 -0.24
CA MET A 1 -5.42 13.18 -0.92
C MET A 1 -6.52 12.21 -0.69
N GLU A 2 -7.36 12.15 -1.70
CA GLU A 2 -8.54 11.31 -1.65
C GLU A 2 -8.07 9.88 -1.43
N ASN A 3 -8.63 9.22 -0.41
CA ASN A 3 -8.50 7.79 -0.28
C ASN A 3 -9.00 7.18 -1.58
N PHE A 4 -8.11 6.49 -2.29
CA PHE A 4 -8.48 5.79 -3.51
C PHE A 4 -8.47 4.28 -3.24
N LYS A 5 -9.40 3.60 -3.89
CA LYS A 5 -9.53 2.16 -3.77
C LYS A 5 -8.80 1.50 -4.91
N VAL A 6 -7.95 0.54 -4.57
CA VAL A 6 -7.27 -0.34 -5.52
C VAL A 6 -8.05 -1.65 -5.56
N LYS A 7 -8.52 -2.03 -6.74
CA LYS A 7 -9.20 -3.30 -6.94
C LYS A 7 -8.18 -4.33 -7.40
N LEU A 8 -8.00 -5.37 -6.59
CA LEU A 8 -7.14 -6.50 -6.89
C LEU A 8 -7.85 -7.48 -7.83
N SER A 9 -7.06 -8.26 -8.56
CA SER A 9 -7.53 -9.31 -9.48
C SER A 9 -8.36 -10.40 -8.78
N SER A 10 -8.15 -10.60 -7.48
CA SER A 10 -8.96 -11.48 -6.63
C SER A 10 -10.38 -10.96 -6.35
N GLY A 11 -10.70 -9.74 -6.80
CA GLY A 11 -11.97 -9.07 -6.54
C GLY A 11 -12.00 -8.31 -5.22
N ARG A 12 -10.92 -8.33 -4.45
CA ARG A 12 -10.78 -7.59 -3.19
C ARG A 12 -10.48 -6.12 -3.47
N GLU A 13 -11.08 -5.24 -2.67
CA GLU A 13 -10.77 -3.81 -2.69
C GLU A 13 -9.87 -3.47 -1.50
N VAL A 14 -8.75 -2.80 -1.78
CA VAL A 14 -7.84 -2.24 -0.77
C VAL A 14 -8.00 -0.73 -0.79
N GLU A 15 -8.39 -0.17 0.35
CA GLU A 15 -8.46 1.28 0.51
C GLU A 15 -7.08 1.84 0.85
N VAL A 16 -6.53 2.69 -0.02
CA VAL A 16 -5.25 3.36 0.22
C VAL A 16 -5.47 4.56 1.14
N ASN A 17 -5.49 4.25 2.43
CA ASN A 17 -5.58 5.21 3.53
C ASN A 17 -4.19 5.45 4.17
N GLU A 18 -4.14 6.27 5.22
CA GLU A 18 -2.89 6.58 5.94
C GLU A 18 -2.15 5.32 6.45
N GLU A 19 -2.88 4.34 6.98
CA GLU A 19 -2.30 3.10 7.49
C GLU A 19 -1.65 2.29 6.36
N THR A 20 -2.35 2.14 5.24
CA THR A 20 -1.85 1.47 4.04
C THR A 20 -0.61 2.18 3.50
N VAL A 21 -0.63 3.51 3.43
CA VAL A 21 0.53 4.31 2.99
C VAL A 21 1.69 4.21 3.97
N THR A 22 1.43 4.05 5.26
CA THR A 22 2.47 3.81 6.28
C THR A 22 3.18 2.49 6.03
N ILE A 23 2.41 1.42 5.78
CA ILE A 23 2.95 0.09 5.49
C ILE A 23 3.69 0.09 4.14
N LEU A 24 3.16 0.77 3.12
CA LEU A 24 3.83 0.92 1.82
C LEU A 24 5.10 1.77 1.90
N ASN A 25 5.13 2.81 2.73
CA ASN A 25 6.34 3.59 2.99
C ASN A 25 7.42 2.73 3.66
N GLU A 26 7.01 1.90 4.62
CA GLU A 26 7.91 0.92 5.24
C GLU A 26 8.44 -0.05 4.17
N TYR A 27 7.58 -0.56 3.29
CA TYR A 27 7.97 -1.43 2.18
C TYR A 27 9.06 -0.84 1.28
N VAL A 28 8.93 0.42 0.84
CA VAL A 28 9.92 1.00 -0.05
C VAL A 28 11.19 1.48 0.65
N ARG A 29 11.13 1.74 1.97
CA ARG A 29 12.27 2.25 2.76
C ARG A 29 13.01 1.17 3.54
N THR A 30 12.43 -0.01 3.69
CA THR A 30 13.00 -1.12 4.46
C THR A 30 13.02 -2.38 3.60
N GLN A 31 13.83 -3.37 4.00
CA GLN A 31 13.95 -4.64 3.27
C GLN A 31 12.80 -5.62 3.61
N ILE A 32 11.58 -5.13 3.87
CA ILE A 32 10.45 -6.04 4.14
C ILE A 32 10.01 -6.74 2.85
N THR A 33 9.59 -8.00 2.97
CA THR A 33 9.21 -8.81 1.81
C THR A 33 7.73 -8.63 1.43
N LEU A 34 7.34 -9.12 0.26
CA LEU A 34 5.93 -9.12 -0.16
C LEU A 34 5.08 -9.98 0.78
N GLU A 35 5.62 -11.05 1.36
CA GLU A 35 4.94 -11.87 2.34
C GLU A 35 4.67 -11.12 3.66
N ASP A 36 5.60 -10.26 4.08
CA ASP A 36 5.39 -9.39 5.24
C ASP A 36 4.36 -8.31 4.94
N LEU A 37 4.39 -7.73 3.72
CA LEU A 37 3.38 -6.78 3.26
C LEU A 37 1.98 -7.42 3.26
N THR A 38 1.90 -8.66 2.79
CA THR A 38 0.68 -9.47 2.76
C THR A 38 0.11 -9.62 4.17
N ARG A 39 0.97 -9.98 5.14
CA ARG A 39 0.57 -10.12 6.56
C ARG A 39 0.12 -8.80 7.18
N LYS A 40 0.83 -7.70 6.93
CA LYS A 40 0.50 -6.37 7.48
C LYS A 40 -0.80 -5.80 6.91
N LEU A 41 -1.08 -6.03 5.63
CA LEU A 41 -2.28 -5.55 4.94
C LEU A 41 -3.43 -6.57 4.96
N GLY A 42 -3.21 -7.74 5.58
CA GLY A 42 -4.19 -8.82 5.65
C GLY A 42 -4.58 -9.38 4.28
N LEU A 43 -3.69 -9.32 3.29
CA LEU A 43 -3.91 -9.84 1.93
C LEU A 43 -3.87 -11.36 1.92
N ALA A 44 -4.46 -11.98 0.89
CA ALA A 44 -4.59 -13.43 0.79
C ALA A 44 -3.29 -14.10 0.30
N SER A 45 -2.49 -13.40 -0.51
CA SER A 45 -1.25 -13.94 -1.07
C SER A 45 -0.23 -12.85 -1.42
N TRP A 46 1.00 -13.28 -1.67
CA TRP A 46 2.08 -12.39 -2.11
C TRP A 46 1.80 -11.80 -3.50
N GLU A 47 1.03 -12.48 -4.37
CA GLU A 47 0.62 -11.93 -5.66
C GLU A 47 -0.30 -10.72 -5.49
N GLU A 48 -1.22 -10.74 -4.52
CA GLU A 48 -2.07 -9.58 -4.19
C GLU A 48 -1.24 -8.39 -3.71
N ALA A 49 -0.22 -8.65 -2.88
CA ALA A 49 0.71 -7.62 -2.43
C ALA A 49 1.49 -7.01 -3.60
N TYR A 50 1.97 -7.84 -4.51
CA TYR A 50 2.67 -7.39 -5.71
C TYR A 50 1.77 -6.56 -6.63
N GLU A 51 0.53 -6.99 -6.84
CA GLU A 51 -0.45 -6.26 -7.65
C GLU A 51 -0.77 -4.89 -7.03
N LEU A 52 -0.97 -4.83 -5.72
CA LEU A 52 -1.20 -3.58 -5.00
C LEU A 52 -0.05 -2.60 -5.23
N VAL A 53 1.20 -3.03 -5.00
CA VAL A 53 2.40 -2.20 -5.19
C VAL A 53 2.51 -1.71 -6.64
N LYS A 54 2.12 -2.54 -7.61
CA LYS A 54 2.16 -2.17 -9.03
C LYS A 54 1.08 -1.17 -9.42
N GLN A 55 -0.11 -1.25 -8.81
CA GLN A 55 -1.22 -0.32 -9.09
C GLN A 55 -1.08 1.00 -8.33
N VAL A 56 -0.45 1.00 -7.15
CA VAL A 56 -0.24 2.22 -6.37
C VAL A 56 0.85 3.08 -7.02
N PRO A 57 0.60 4.38 -7.25
CA PRO A 57 1.62 5.26 -7.80
C PRO A 57 2.86 5.34 -6.91
N ALA A 58 4.06 5.28 -7.50
CA ALA A 58 5.31 5.30 -6.76
C ALA A 58 5.40 6.52 -5.80
N TRP A 59 4.97 7.70 -6.23
CA TRP A 59 5.00 8.89 -5.40
C TRP A 59 4.18 8.74 -4.11
N VAL A 60 3.08 7.97 -4.09
CA VAL A 60 2.29 7.68 -2.88
C VAL A 60 3.14 6.88 -1.89
N MET A 61 3.82 5.83 -2.38
CA MET A 61 4.67 4.97 -1.54
C MET A 61 5.89 5.70 -0.98
N TRP A 62 6.45 6.66 -1.74
CA TRP A 62 7.60 7.45 -1.31
C TRP A 62 7.24 8.70 -0.50
N THR A 63 5.96 9.09 -0.44
CA THR A 63 5.52 10.29 0.28
C THR A 63 5.57 10.04 1.79
N PRO A 64 6.39 10.78 2.55
CA PRO A 64 6.40 10.69 4.02
C PRO A 64 5.01 10.92 4.61
N ILE A 65 4.64 10.14 5.63
CA ILE A 65 3.34 10.23 6.31
C ILE A 65 2.96 11.65 6.77
N PRO A 66 3.87 12.47 7.34
CA PRO A 66 3.52 13.84 7.71
C PRO A 66 3.08 14.71 6.54
N ILE A 67 3.58 14.43 5.32
CA ILE A 67 3.18 15.13 4.09
C ILE A 67 1.86 14.54 3.57
N TYR A 68 1.71 13.21 3.65
CA TYR A 68 0.47 12.53 3.26
C TYR A 68 -0.74 13.05 4.04
N LYS A 69 -0.62 13.13 5.37
CA LYS A 69 -1.64 13.64 6.32
C LYS A 69 -2.13 15.05 6.03
N ARG A 70 -1.26 15.93 5.55
CA ARG A 70 -1.62 17.32 5.26
C ARG A 70 -2.44 17.46 4.01
N THR A 71 -2.42 16.44 3.17
CA THR A 71 -3.09 16.48 1.89
C THR A 71 -4.43 15.77 1.98
N SER A 72 -4.53 14.63 2.70
CA SER A 72 -5.74 13.80 2.95
C SER A 72 -6.87 14.55 3.63
#